data_AF-A0A256HD05-F1
#
_entry.id   AF-A0A256HD05-F1
#
_cell.length_a   1.000
_cell.length_b   1.000
_cell.length_c   1.000
_cell.angle_alpha   90.00
_cell.angle_beta   90.00
_cell.angle_gamma   90.00
#
_symmetry.space_group_name_H-M   'P 1'
#
loop_
_entity.id
_entity.type
_entity.pdbx_description
1 polymer ?
#
loop_
_entity_poly.entity_id
_entity_poly.type
_entity_poly.pdbx_seq_one_letter_code
_entity_poly.pdbx_strand_id
1 'polypeptide(L)'
;MVPTVPAFGGVPAGPELVIILIILVLLFGVPIVLIAAGVVFLKLRSDSEEADADRIADLEAEVERLREEVDDEPDSRDGDDDGL
;
A
#
# COMPACT_ATOMS: atom_id res chain seq x y z
N MET A 1 -18.74 50.76 29.96
CA MET A 1 -19.43 49.53 30.41
C MET A 1 -19.26 48.51 29.30
N VAL A 2 -18.63 47.37 29.58
CA VAL A 2 -18.48 46.28 28.60
C VAL A 2 -19.82 45.54 28.52
N PRO A 3 -20.42 45.31 27.34
CA PRO A 3 -21.63 44.51 27.25
C PRO A 3 -21.31 43.08 27.72
N THR A 4 -21.97 42.64 28.78
CA THR A 4 -21.90 41.28 29.34
C THR A 4 -22.90 40.32 28.70
N VAL A 5 -23.55 40.74 27.62
CA VAL A 5 -24.47 39.88 26.86
C VAL A 5 -23.64 39.00 25.93
N PRO A 6 -23.73 37.67 26.02
CA PRO A 6 -23.06 36.78 25.07
C PRO A 6 -23.52 37.09 23.65
N ALA A 7 -22.59 37.25 22.71
CA ALA A 7 -22.90 37.55 21.30
C ALA A 7 -23.66 36.41 20.58
N PHE A 8 -23.76 35.23 21.20
CA PHE A 8 -24.52 34.08 20.74
C PHE A 8 -25.51 33.70 21.83
N GLY A 9 -26.79 33.99 21.61
CA GLY A 9 -27.88 33.63 22.50
C GLY A 9 -28.41 32.24 22.19
N GLY A 10 -28.49 31.37 23.20
CA GLY A 10 -29.22 30.10 23.16
C GLY A 10 -28.40 28.86 22.78
N VAL A 11 -28.96 27.68 23.10
CA VAL A 11 -28.50 26.39 22.55
C VAL A 11 -29.05 26.29 21.13
N PRO A 12 -28.20 26.04 20.12
CA PRO A 12 -28.64 25.99 18.73
C PRO A 12 -29.67 24.90 18.50
N ALA A 13 -30.69 25.17 17.68
CA ALA A 13 -31.79 24.25 17.41
C ALA A 13 -32.26 24.31 15.94
N GLY A 14 -32.91 23.22 15.48
CA GLY A 14 -33.50 23.15 14.14
C GLY A 14 -32.44 23.14 13.02
N PRO A 15 -32.53 24.00 11.99
CA PRO A 15 -31.58 24.02 10.87
C PRO A 15 -30.11 24.22 11.29
N GLU A 16 -29.86 24.89 12.41
CA GLU A 16 -28.51 25.11 12.95
C GLU A 16 -27.80 23.79 13.31
N LEU A 17 -28.55 22.79 13.79
CA LEU A 17 -27.99 21.46 14.06
C LEU A 17 -27.53 20.75 12.78
N VAL A 18 -28.22 20.98 11.66
CA VAL A 18 -27.83 20.45 10.36
C VAL A 18 -26.51 21.08 9.91
N ILE A 19 -26.36 22.39 10.11
CA ILE A 19 -25.11 23.10 9.78
C ILE A 19 -23.96 22.59 10.67
N ILE A 20 -24.18 22.46 11.98
CA ILE A 20 -23.17 21.92 12.91
C ILE A 20 -22.79 20.49 12.51
N LEU A 21 -23.77 19.65 12.17
CA LEU A 21 -23.53 18.29 11.69
C LEU A 21 -22.67 18.30 10.42
N ILE A 22 -22.98 19.16 9.45
CA ILE A 22 -22.19 19.30 8.22
C ILE A 22 -20.76 19.71 8.56
N ILE A 23 -20.58 20.69 9.44
CA ILE A 23 -19.25 21.14 9.88
C ILE A 23 -18.50 20.00 10.57
N LEU A 24 -19.13 19.24 11.46
CA LEU A 24 -18.51 18.09 12.13
C LEU A 24 -18.10 17.00 11.12
N VAL A 25 -18.95 16.71 10.14
CA VAL A 25 -18.62 15.74 9.09
C VAL A 25 -17.45 16.24 8.25
N LEU A 26 -17.40 17.52 7.89
CA LEU A 26 -16.31 18.07 7.10
C LEU A 26 -14.98 18.13 7.88
N LEU A 27 -15.03 18.53 9.16
CA LEU A 27 -13.83 18.69 9.98
C LEU A 27 -13.31 17.38 10.56
N PHE A 28 -14.18 16.41 10.85
CA PHE A 28 -13.80 15.16 11.49
C PHE A 28 -14.12 13.96 10.61
N GLY A 29 -15.35 13.87 10.09
CA GLY A 29 -15.79 12.73 9.28
C GLY A 29 -14.90 12.50 8.06
N VAL A 30 -14.71 13.51 7.22
CA VAL A 30 -13.92 13.41 5.99
C VAL A 30 -12.44 13.09 6.30
N PRO A 31 -11.73 13.81 7.19
CA PRO A 31 -10.34 13.47 7.51
C PRO A 31 -10.18 12.07 8.07
N ILE A 32 -11.08 11.62 8.97
CA ILE A 32 -11.03 10.26 9.54
C ILE A 32 -11.21 9.21 8.43
N VAL A 33 -12.17 9.41 7.53
CA VAL A 33 -12.40 8.49 6.40
C VAL A 33 -11.19 8.44 5.47
N LEU A 34 -10.58 9.58 5.16
CA LEU A 34 -9.38 9.62 4.31
C LEU A 34 -8.20 8.88 4.94
N ILE A 35 -7.97 9.08 6.24
CA ILE A 35 -6.92 8.37 6.98
C ILE A 35 -7.20 6.85 6.97
N ALA A 36 -8.44 6.44 7.28
CA ALA A 36 -8.81 5.03 7.28
C ALA A 36 -8.64 4.39 5.90
N ALA A 37 -9.07 5.08 4.84
CA ALA A 37 -8.90 4.62 3.46
C ALA A 37 -7.41 4.52 3.09
N GLY A 38 -6.59 5.50 3.46
CA GLY A 38 -5.14 5.48 3.22
C GLY A 38 -4.45 4.31 3.91
N VAL A 39 -4.80 4.03 5.17
CA VAL A 39 -4.25 2.88 5.92
C VAL A 39 -4.66 1.56 5.28
N VAL A 40 -5.94 1.40 4.93
CA VAL A 40 -6.44 0.18 4.26
C VAL A 40 -5.74 -0.01 2.91
N PHE A 41 -5.60 1.06 2.12
CA PHE A 41 -4.92 1.01 0.83
C PHE A 41 -3.46 0.61 0.96
N LEU A 42 -2.72 1.23 1.88
CA LEU A 42 -1.32 0.88 2.13
C LEU A 42 -1.17 -0.56 2.60
N LYS A 43 -2.07 -1.03 3.48
CA LYS A 43 -2.03 -2.41 3.96
C LYS A 43 -2.28 -3.41 2.83
N LEU A 44 -3.30 -3.15 2.00
CA LEU A 44 -3.61 -4.02 0.86
C LEU A 44 -2.48 -4.05 -0.18
N ARG A 45 -1.77 -2.93 -0.33
CA ARG A 45 -0.59 -2.83 -1.18
C ARG A 45 0.61 -3.59 -0.60
N SER A 46 0.87 -3.48 0.70
CA SER A 46 1.94 -4.23 1.36
C SER A 46 1.73 -5.73 1.24
N ASP A 47 0.51 -6.23 1.47
CA ASP A 47 0.20 -7.66 1.30
C ASP A 47 0.48 -8.13 -0.15
N SER A 48 0.26 -7.27 -1.16
CA SER A 48 0.60 -7.60 -2.55
C SER A 48 2.10 -7.57 -2.84
N GLU A 49 2.84 -6.61 -2.26
CA GLU A 49 4.31 -6.54 -2.43
C GLU A 49 5.01 -7.70 -1.71
N GLU A 50 4.53 -8.13 -0.54
CA GLU A 50 5.02 -9.34 0.13
C GLU A 50 4.76 -10.59 -0.72
N ALA A 51 3.56 -10.74 -1.29
CA ALA A 51 3.24 -11.87 -2.15
C ALA A 51 4.08 -11.92 -3.44
N ASP A 52 4.44 -10.76 -4.00
CA ASP A 52 5.33 -10.68 -5.16
C ASP A 52 6.80 -10.92 -4.77
N ALA A 53 7.24 -10.44 -3.61
CA ALA A 53 8.59 -10.66 -3.11
C ALA A 53 8.88 -12.15 -2.85
N ASP A 54 7.94 -12.87 -2.25
CA ASP A 54 8.07 -14.32 -2.01
C ASP A 54 8.23 -15.09 -3.34
N ARG A 55 7.45 -14.73 -4.37
CA ARG A 55 7.55 -15.37 -5.70
C ARG A 55 8.86 -15.06 -6.41
N ILE A 56 9.35 -13.82 -6.28
CA ILE A 56 10.65 -13.43 -6.86
C ILE A 56 11.78 -14.20 -6.19
N ALA A 57 11.75 -14.35 -4.86
CA ALA A 57 12.75 -15.11 -4.13
C ALA A 57 12.78 -16.59 -4.53
N ASP A 58 11.62 -17.22 -4.70
CA ASP A 58 11.52 -18.61 -5.21
C ASP A 58 12.09 -18.73 -6.63
N LEU A 59 11.81 -17.74 -7.50
CA LEU A 59 12.33 -17.72 -8.88
C LEU A 59 13.85 -17.52 -8.93
N GLU A 60 14.41 -16.66 -8.08
CA GLU A 60 15.87 -16.47 -8.01
C GLU A 60 16.59 -17.75 -7.56
N ALA A 61 16.02 -18.48 -6.59
CA ALA A 61 16.57 -19.76 -6.15
C ALA A 61 16.51 -20.84 -7.24
N GLU A 62 15.45 -20.89 -8.04
CA GLU A 62 15.34 -21.84 -9.16
C GLU A 62 16.30 -21.48 -10.30
N VAL A 63 16.50 -20.19 -10.58
CA VAL A 63 17.47 -19.72 -11.59
C VAL A 63 18.91 -20.07 -11.20
N GLU A 64 19.29 -19.91 -9.92
CA GLU A 64 20.61 -20.31 -9.43
C GLU A 64 20.84 -21.81 -9.68
N ARG A 65 19.85 -22.65 -9.38
CA ARG A 65 19.92 -24.11 -9.62
C ARG A 65 20.02 -24.45 -11.11
N LEU A 66 19.21 -23.80 -11.96
CA LEU A 66 19.24 -24.02 -13.41
C LEU A 66 20.58 -23.58 -14.01
N ARG A 67 21.17 -22.50 -13.47
CA ARG A 67 22.46 -22.00 -13.93
C ARG A 67 23.59 -22.94 -13.55
N GLU A 68 23.55 -23.49 -12.34
CA GLU A 68 24.50 -24.53 -11.90
C GLU A 68 24.38 -25.79 -12.78
N GLU A 69 23.16 -26.24 -13.09
CA GLU A 69 22.91 -27.40 -13.98
C GLU A 69 23.38 -27.14 -15.43
N VAL A 70 23.28 -25.91 -15.92
CA VAL A 70 23.75 -25.52 -17.27
C VAL A 70 25.26 -25.32 -17.33
N ASP A 71 25.90 -24.79 -16.28
CA ASP A 71 27.37 -24.67 -16.22
C ASP A 71 28.05 -26.03 -15.96
N ASP A 72 27.37 -26.98 -15.30
CA ASP A 72 27.86 -28.36 -15.09
C ASP A 72 27.67 -29.28 -16.30
N GLU A 73 26.95 -28.86 -17.35
CA GLU A 73 26.91 -29.56 -18.64
C GLU A 73 28.17 -29.15 -19.44
N PRO A 74 29.24 -29.97 -19.44
CA PRO A 74 30.47 -29.59 -20.10
C PRO A 74 30.21 -29.56 -21.60
N ASP A 75 30.75 -28.51 -22.22
CA ASP A 75 30.90 -28.29 -23.65
C ASP A 75 31.32 -29.59 -24.36
N SER A 76 30.32 -30.39 -24.76
CA SER A 76 30.50 -31.68 -25.46
C SER A 76 30.61 -31.44 -26.96
N ARG A 77 31.20 -30.31 -27.36
CA ARG A 77 31.43 -29.90 -28.74
C ARG A 77 32.84 -29.36 -28.89
N ASP A 78 33.75 -30.28 -29.16
CA ASP A 78 34.78 -30.21 -30.21
C ASP A 78 35.91 -31.15 -29.82
N GLY A 79 35.59 -32.44 -29.88
CA GLY A 79 36.52 -33.54 -29.63
C GLY A 79 36.23 -34.72 -30.53
N ASP A 80 35.91 -34.48 -31.80
CA ASP A 80 35.84 -35.52 -32.83
C ASP A 80 36.20 -34.91 -34.20
N ASP A 81 37.49 -34.90 -34.54
CA ASP A 81 37.99 -35.45 -35.81
C ASP A 81 39.49 -35.77 -35.65
N ASP A 82 39.74 -36.98 -35.15
CA ASP A 82 41.03 -37.66 -35.21
C ASP A 82 41.35 -38.08 -36.66
N GLY A 83 42.61 -37.93 -37.08
CA GLY A 83 43.26 -38.99 -37.87
C GLY A 83 43.98 -38.61 -39.16
N LEU A 84 45.32 -38.53 -39.03
CA LEU A 84 46.38 -38.89 -40.01
C LEU A 84 46.61 -37.99 -41.25
#